data_AF-A0A661JS29-F1
#
_entry.id   AF-A0A661JS29-F1
#
_cell.length_a   1.000
_cell.length_b   1.000
_cell.length_c   1.000
_cell.angle_alpha   90.00
_cell.angle_beta   90.00
_cell.angle_gamma   90.00
#
_symmetry.space_group_name_H-M   'P 1'
#
loop_
_entity.id
_entity.type
_entity.pdbx_description
1 polymer ?
#
loop_
_entity_poly.entity_id
_entity_poly.type
_entity_poly.pdbx_seq_one_letter_code
_entity_poly.pdbx_strand_id
1 'polypeptide(L)'
;MRIHFLEHVPFEGPANLRVWVRDKGHAISRTLLYNNERFPQLEMLDWLFVMGGPMNVYEENRYPWLKHEKEFIEKSIDVGKGVFTRLPERFMAFHWHGDTFDIPKGCTRVAEPEACRNQAFEYKGRVFALQFHLETSLESIKTLVANCGDDLSFSKYVQPESKMLSMSEYLSKLEKIMENFLDAISDSSVVR
;
A
#
# COMPACT_ATOMS: atom_id res chain seq x y z
N MET A 1 -13.67 3.96 11.76
CA MET A 1 -12.33 3.73 12.35
C MET A 1 -11.49 4.99 12.26
N ARG A 2 -10.34 5.03 12.93
CA ARG A 2 -9.30 6.06 12.82
C ARG A 2 -8.15 5.47 12.03
N ILE A 3 -7.90 6.03 10.85
CA ILE A 3 -6.96 5.49 9.88
C ILE A 3 -5.81 6.49 9.72
N HIS A 4 -4.59 5.96 9.84
CA HIS A 4 -3.36 6.75 9.75
C HIS A 4 -2.54 6.31 8.54
N PHE A 5 -1.96 7.28 7.82
CA PHE A 5 -1.10 7.05 6.65
C PHE A 5 0.32 7.54 6.91
N LEU A 6 1.33 6.71 6.64
CA LEU A 6 2.71 7.16 6.48
C LEU A 6 2.97 7.44 5.01
N GLU A 7 3.32 8.68 4.66
CA GLU A 7 3.58 9.10 3.27
C GLU A 7 5.08 9.44 3.09
N HIS A 8 5.77 8.72 2.19
CA HIS A 8 7.22 8.86 1.96
C HIS A 8 7.61 9.99 1.01
N VAL A 9 6.72 10.32 0.08
CA VAL A 9 6.92 11.33 -0.96
C VAL A 9 5.58 12.00 -1.29
N PRO A 10 5.57 13.28 -1.71
CA PRO A 10 4.32 14.01 -2.00
C PRO A 10 3.53 13.47 -3.20
N PHE A 11 4.10 12.54 -3.98
CA PHE A 11 3.51 11.98 -5.20
C PHE A 11 3.01 10.53 -5.08
N GLU A 12 3.33 9.81 -4.00
CA GLU A 12 2.81 8.45 -3.70
C GLU A 12 1.82 8.51 -2.52
N GLY A 13 0.86 9.42 -2.62
CA GLY A 13 -0.21 9.56 -1.64
C GLY A 13 -1.29 8.48 -1.76
N PRO A 14 -2.21 8.38 -0.78
CA PRO A 14 -3.19 7.30 -0.65
C PRO A 14 -4.26 7.18 -1.75
N ALA A 15 -4.25 8.01 -2.81
CA ALA A 15 -5.13 7.92 -3.97
C ALA A 15 -6.59 7.48 -3.66
N ASN A 16 -7.04 6.32 -4.16
CA ASN A 16 -8.40 5.83 -3.92
C ASN A 16 -8.64 5.30 -2.49
N LEU A 17 -7.60 4.89 -1.73
CA LEU A 17 -7.77 4.55 -0.30
C LEU A 17 -8.41 5.73 0.45
N ARG A 18 -7.93 6.95 0.21
CA ARG A 18 -8.46 8.16 0.84
C ARG A 18 -9.93 8.42 0.49
N VAL A 19 -10.36 8.03 -0.72
CA VAL A 19 -11.77 8.10 -1.16
C VAL A 19 -12.60 7.12 -0.34
N TRP A 20 -12.23 5.85 -0.30
CA TRP A 20 -12.90 4.82 0.51
C TRP A 20 -12.98 5.21 2.00
N VAL A 21 -11.87 5.64 2.60
CA VAL A 21 -11.84 6.03 4.03
C VAL A 21 -12.81 7.18 4.32
N ARG A 22 -12.87 8.19 3.45
CA ARG A 22 -13.82 9.30 3.56
C ARG A 22 -15.26 8.82 3.42
N ASP A 23 -15.54 7.99 2.42
CA ASP A 23 -16.90 7.59 2.04
C ASP A 23 -17.49 6.58 3.05
N LYS A 24 -16.65 5.84 3.78
CA LYS A 24 -17.02 5.06 4.97
C LYS A 24 -17.09 5.87 6.27
N GLY A 25 -16.95 7.20 6.20
CA GLY A 25 -17.04 8.10 7.35
C GLY A 25 -15.95 7.86 8.41
N HIS A 26 -14.79 7.37 8.01
CA HIS A 26 -13.68 7.10 8.91
C HIS A 26 -12.79 8.34 9.09
N ALA A 27 -12.18 8.49 10.27
CA ALA A 27 -11.28 9.60 10.55
C ALA A 27 -9.92 9.37 9.88
N ILE A 28 -9.38 10.41 9.22
CA ILE A 28 -8.10 10.36 8.50
C ILE A 28 -7.05 11.18 9.26
N SER A 29 -5.85 10.63 9.36
CA SER A 29 -4.65 11.33 9.80
C SER A 29 -3.44 10.82 9.00
N ARG A 30 -2.32 11.54 9.03
CA ARG A 30 -1.09 11.16 8.32
C ARG A 30 0.16 11.72 8.99
N THR A 31 1.30 11.15 8.64
CA THR A 31 2.65 11.64 8.95
C THR A 31 3.44 11.68 7.65
N LEU A 32 3.89 12.87 7.25
CA LEU A 32 4.73 13.09 6.07
C LEU A 32 6.19 12.85 6.45
N LEU A 33 6.72 11.67 6.14
CA LEU A 33 8.06 11.25 6.60
C LEU A 33 9.18 12.09 5.98
N TYR A 34 8.99 12.54 4.74
CA TYR A 34 9.90 13.48 4.06
C TYR A 34 10.00 14.86 4.74
N ASN A 35 9.03 15.23 5.58
CA ASN A 35 9.08 16.45 6.41
C ASN A 35 9.70 16.21 7.81
N ASN A 36 10.09 14.97 8.14
CA ASN A 36 10.44 14.52 9.50
C ASN A 36 9.33 14.81 10.53
N GLU A 37 8.06 14.65 10.13
CA GLU A 37 6.93 14.79 11.03
C GLU A 37 6.93 13.73 12.15
N ARG A 38 6.34 14.07 13.29
CA ARG A 38 6.24 13.15 14.42
C ARG A 38 5.10 12.15 14.22
N PHE A 39 5.35 10.90 14.60
CA PHE A 39 4.32 9.87 14.68
C PHE A 39 3.25 10.21 15.75
N PRO A 40 1.98 9.81 15.54
CA PRO A 40 0.93 9.91 16.55
C PRO A 40 1.16 8.91 17.69
N GLN A 41 0.38 9.04 18.77
CA GLN A 41 0.27 7.98 19.79
C GLN A 41 -0.54 6.80 19.21
N LEU A 42 -0.16 5.56 19.52
CA LEU A 42 -0.77 4.36 18.92
C LEU A 42 -2.26 4.20 19.27
N GLU A 43 -2.67 4.73 20.41
CA GLU A 43 -4.06 4.76 20.86
C GLU A 43 -4.93 5.64 19.97
N MET A 44 -4.36 6.55 19.17
CA MET A 44 -5.08 7.45 18.26
C MET A 44 -5.48 6.78 16.94
N LEU A 45 -4.88 5.66 16.56
CA LEU A 45 -5.23 4.91 15.36
C LEU A 45 -5.85 3.56 15.66
N ASP A 46 -6.69 3.12 14.72
CA ASP A 46 -7.20 1.77 14.64
C ASP A 46 -6.45 1.01 13.55
N TRP A 47 -6.23 1.61 12.37
CA TRP A 47 -5.42 1.05 11.28
C TRP A 47 -4.27 1.98 10.87
N LEU A 48 -3.19 1.36 10.39
CA LEU A 48 -2.02 2.00 9.80
C LEU A 48 -1.86 1.55 8.35
N PHE A 49 -1.77 2.50 7.42
CA PHE A 49 -1.28 2.29 6.07
C PHE A 49 0.12 2.88 5.95
N VAL A 50 1.01 2.13 5.30
CA VAL A 50 2.36 2.55 4.96
C VAL A 50 2.39 2.62 3.43
N MET A 51 2.59 3.81 2.87
CA MET A 51 2.53 4.02 1.43
C MET A 51 3.83 3.61 0.73
N GLY A 52 3.82 3.60 -0.61
CA GLY A 52 5.03 3.43 -1.41
C GLY A 52 6.03 4.59 -1.26
N GLY A 53 7.18 4.44 -1.91
CA GLY A 53 8.23 5.45 -2.00
C GLY A 53 9.41 4.95 -2.84
N PRO A 54 10.22 5.84 -3.44
CA PRO A 54 11.39 5.49 -4.25
C PRO A 54 12.62 5.04 -3.42
N MET A 55 12.49 4.91 -2.10
CA MET A 55 13.56 4.56 -1.17
C MET A 55 13.69 3.04 -1.02
N ASN A 56 14.92 2.53 -1.01
CA ASN A 56 15.15 1.15 -0.58
C ASN A 56 15.24 1.06 0.96
N VAL A 57 14.69 -0.01 1.54
CA VAL A 57 14.59 -0.22 2.99
C VAL A 57 15.93 -0.22 3.74
N TYR A 58 17.07 -0.37 3.06
CA TYR A 58 18.40 -0.34 3.66
C TYR A 58 19.06 1.05 3.66
N GLU A 59 18.43 2.07 3.07
CA GLU A 59 18.99 3.43 2.92
C GLU A 59 18.89 4.32 4.18
N GLU A 60 18.94 3.76 5.39
CA GLU A 60 18.76 4.51 6.65
C GLU A 60 19.74 5.68 6.83
N ASN A 61 20.95 5.59 6.27
CA ASN A 61 21.93 6.68 6.27
C ASN A 61 21.50 7.90 5.44
N ARG A 62 20.70 7.67 4.38
CA ARG A 62 20.15 8.70 3.48
C ARG A 62 18.76 9.17 3.94
N TYR A 63 18.01 8.27 4.56
CA TYR A 63 16.65 8.47 5.06
C TYR A 63 16.53 8.04 6.53
N PRO A 64 17.00 8.85 7.51
CA PRO A 64 17.04 8.45 8.92
C PRO A 64 15.67 8.14 9.55
N TRP A 65 14.58 8.63 8.94
CA TRP A 65 13.22 8.31 9.36
C TRP A 65 12.84 6.84 9.12
N LEU A 66 13.49 6.11 8.20
CA LEU A 66 13.25 4.68 7.95
C LEU A 66 13.41 3.84 9.23
N LYS A 67 14.38 4.21 10.09
CA LYS A 67 14.58 3.53 11.37
C LYS A 67 13.38 3.73 12.30
N HIS A 68 12.93 4.97 12.47
CA HIS A 68 11.81 5.30 13.35
C HIS A 68 10.48 4.75 12.82
N GLU A 69 10.31 4.67 11.50
CA GLU A 69 9.19 3.98 10.86
C GLU A 69 9.17 2.49 11.24
N LYS A 70 10.28 1.77 11.06
CA LYS A 70 10.36 0.34 11.41
C LYS A 70 10.00 0.10 12.87
N GLU A 71 10.54 0.93 13.77
CA GLU A 71 10.19 0.91 15.20
C GLU A 71 8.70 1.23 15.48
N PHE A 72 8.05 2.04 14.65
CA PHE A 72 6.62 2.36 14.78
C PHE A 72 5.71 1.25 14.22
N ILE A 73 6.11 0.62 13.11
CA ILE A 73 5.44 -0.54 12.52
C ILE A 73 5.50 -1.71 13.51
N GLU A 74 6.66 -2.03 14.07
CA GLU A 74 6.83 -3.11 15.07
C GLU A 74 5.87 -2.93 16.25
N LYS A 75 5.85 -1.75 16.87
CA LYS A 75 4.94 -1.43 17.99
C LYS A 75 3.46 -1.48 17.58
N SER A 76 3.13 -1.09 16.34
CA SER A 76 1.76 -1.17 15.80
C SER A 76 1.27 -2.62 15.64
N ILE A 77 2.18 -3.54 15.30
CA ILE A 77 1.90 -4.98 15.19
C ILE A 77 1.67 -5.57 16.59
N ASP A 78 2.50 -5.22 17.57
CA ASP A 78 2.40 -5.71 18.96
C ASP A 78 1.06 -5.34 19.63
N VAL A 79 0.53 -4.14 19.39
CA VAL A 79 -0.80 -3.73 19.88
C VAL A 79 -1.97 -4.31 19.09
N GLY A 80 -1.70 -5.15 18.07
CA GLY A 80 -2.63 -6.16 17.61
C GLY A 80 -3.81 -5.71 16.73
N LYS A 81 -3.65 -4.66 15.93
CA LYS A 81 -4.68 -4.14 14.99
C LYS A 81 -4.90 -5.07 13.76
N GLY A 82 -6.13 -5.22 13.24
CA GLY A 82 -6.44 -5.83 11.91
C GLY A 82 -7.53 -6.95 11.89
N VAL A 83 -7.58 -7.75 10.79
CA VAL A 83 -8.43 -8.96 10.47
C VAL A 83 -9.84 -8.68 9.80
N PHE A 84 -10.37 -9.26 8.68
CA PHE A 84 -9.94 -10.13 7.52
C PHE A 84 -11.05 -10.20 6.40
N THR A 85 -10.79 -10.11 5.06
CA THR A 85 -11.21 -11.10 4.00
C THR A 85 -10.82 -10.79 2.51
N ARG A 86 -10.99 -11.82 1.64
CA ARG A 86 -10.48 -12.13 0.27
C ARG A 86 -10.34 -11.03 -0.80
N LEU A 87 -9.18 -11.03 -1.47
CA LEU A 87 -9.02 -10.63 -2.88
C LEU A 87 -9.57 -11.71 -3.85
N PRO A 88 -9.88 -11.38 -5.12
CA PRO A 88 -10.21 -12.37 -6.15
C PRO A 88 -9.06 -13.35 -6.41
N GLU A 89 -9.39 -14.60 -6.80
CA GLU A 89 -8.38 -15.63 -7.12
C GLU A 89 -7.40 -15.16 -8.21
N ARG A 90 -7.90 -14.40 -9.19
CA ARG A 90 -7.10 -13.73 -10.20
C ARG A 90 -7.67 -12.34 -10.49
N PHE A 91 -6.79 -11.36 -10.55
CA PHE A 91 -7.10 -10.01 -11.02
C PHE A 91 -5.84 -9.38 -11.62
N MET A 92 -5.99 -8.25 -12.30
CA MET A 92 -4.87 -7.46 -12.79
C MET A 92 -4.65 -6.29 -11.84
N ALA A 93 -3.46 -6.20 -11.25
CA ALA A 93 -3.05 -5.12 -10.38
C ALA A 93 -2.19 -4.08 -11.13
N PHE A 94 -2.03 -2.89 -10.55
CA PHE A 94 -1.02 -1.94 -11.01
C PHE A 94 0.31 -2.20 -10.30
N HIS A 95 1.44 -2.16 -11.01
CA HIS A 95 2.76 -2.44 -10.46
C HIS A 95 3.71 -1.28 -10.79
N TRP A 96 4.41 -0.77 -9.78
CA TRP A 96 5.49 0.21 -9.95
C TRP A 96 6.61 -0.10 -8.95
N HIS A 97 7.43 -1.12 -9.25
CA HIS A 97 8.53 -1.54 -8.38
C HIS A 97 9.67 -2.17 -9.19
N GLY A 98 10.91 -1.98 -8.74
CA GLY A 98 12.10 -2.68 -9.24
C GLY A 98 12.55 -3.83 -8.32
N ASP A 99 12.44 -3.63 -7.02
CA ASP A 99 12.83 -4.61 -5.98
C ASP A 99 11.71 -5.63 -5.70
N THR A 100 12.03 -6.62 -4.86
CA THR A 100 11.10 -7.60 -4.29
C THR A 100 11.58 -8.05 -2.91
N PHE A 101 10.82 -8.93 -2.25
CA PHE A 101 11.10 -9.43 -0.89
C PHE A 101 11.00 -10.96 -0.83
N ASP A 102 11.68 -11.56 0.15
CA ASP A 102 11.36 -12.92 0.62
C ASP A 102 10.16 -12.91 1.57
N ILE A 103 9.41 -14.00 1.64
CA ILE A 103 8.31 -14.15 2.61
C ILE A 103 8.92 -14.29 4.02
N PRO A 104 8.64 -13.38 4.97
CA PRO A 104 9.25 -13.45 6.30
C PRO A 104 8.79 -14.69 7.08
N LYS A 105 9.62 -15.13 8.03
CA LYS A 105 9.32 -16.31 8.86
C LYS A 105 8.02 -16.08 9.68
N GLY A 106 7.04 -16.95 9.47
CA GLY A 106 5.74 -16.88 10.14
C GLY A 106 4.68 -16.09 9.37
N CYS A 107 5.01 -15.56 8.19
CA CYS A 107 4.05 -14.97 7.26
C CYS A 107 3.50 -16.01 6.27
N THR A 108 2.26 -15.82 5.84
CA THR A 108 1.60 -16.60 4.78
C THR A 108 1.73 -15.84 3.46
N ARG A 109 2.14 -16.48 2.35
CA ARG A 109 2.02 -15.85 1.01
C ARG A 109 0.54 -15.83 0.61
N VAL A 110 0.02 -14.67 0.18
CA VAL A 110 -1.39 -14.50 -0.20
C VAL A 110 -1.60 -14.04 -1.66
N ALA A 111 -0.53 -13.76 -2.42
CA ALA A 111 -0.59 -13.57 -3.88
C ALA A 111 0.70 -14.02 -4.58
N GLU A 112 0.56 -14.67 -5.75
CA GLU A 112 1.64 -15.17 -6.62
C GLU A 112 1.22 -15.08 -8.11
N PRO A 113 1.82 -14.20 -8.94
CA PRO A 113 1.71 -14.20 -10.41
C PRO A 113 2.84 -14.99 -11.09
N GLU A 114 2.69 -15.24 -12.39
CA GLU A 114 3.68 -15.97 -13.22
C GLU A 114 5.09 -15.33 -13.30
N ALA A 115 5.24 -14.05 -12.95
CA ALA A 115 6.49 -13.30 -13.17
C ALA A 115 7.32 -13.00 -11.90
N CYS A 116 6.71 -13.01 -10.71
CA CYS A 116 7.39 -12.70 -9.45
C CYS A 116 6.70 -13.41 -8.29
N ARG A 117 7.41 -14.33 -7.60
CA ARG A 117 6.79 -15.29 -6.67
C ARG A 117 6.17 -14.66 -5.42
N ASN A 118 6.63 -13.48 -5.02
CA ASN A 118 6.24 -12.83 -3.77
C ASN A 118 5.60 -11.49 -4.10
N GLN A 119 4.26 -11.46 -4.15
CA GLN A 119 3.49 -10.23 -4.41
C GLN A 119 2.64 -9.77 -3.23
N ALA A 120 2.26 -10.67 -2.34
CA ALA A 120 1.69 -10.29 -1.06
C ALA A 120 1.96 -11.33 0.01
N PHE A 121 2.12 -10.86 1.25
CA PHE A 121 2.09 -11.72 2.43
C PHE A 121 1.17 -11.16 3.52
N GLU A 122 0.73 -12.06 4.37
CA GLU A 122 -0.08 -11.82 5.56
C GLU A 122 0.69 -12.27 6.81
N TYR A 123 0.53 -11.55 7.94
CA TYR A 123 1.08 -11.96 9.24
C TYR A 123 0.05 -11.82 10.37
N LYS A 124 -0.19 -12.92 11.08
CA LYS A 124 -1.07 -13.05 12.26
C LYS A 124 -2.50 -12.53 12.05
N GLY A 125 -3.02 -12.63 10.82
CA GLY A 125 -4.32 -12.13 10.35
C GLY A 125 -4.43 -10.62 10.25
N ARG A 126 -3.33 -9.88 10.48
CA ARG A 126 -3.37 -8.48 10.92
C ARG A 126 -2.56 -7.53 10.06
N VAL A 127 -1.40 -7.99 9.58
CA VAL A 127 -0.54 -7.24 8.67
C VAL A 127 -0.73 -7.79 7.26
N PHE A 128 -0.88 -6.90 6.29
CA PHE A 128 -0.81 -7.22 4.87
C PHE A 128 0.27 -6.35 4.23
N ALA A 129 1.21 -6.99 3.55
CA ALA A 129 2.15 -6.31 2.67
C ALA A 129 1.75 -6.64 1.23
N LEU A 130 1.51 -5.61 0.42
CA LEU A 130 1.19 -5.72 -1.00
C LEU A 130 2.35 -5.10 -1.79
N GLN A 131 2.88 -5.84 -2.77
CA GLN A 131 3.91 -5.34 -3.69
C GLN A 131 3.31 -4.51 -4.85
N PHE A 132 2.01 -4.69 -5.06
CA PHE A 132 1.21 -4.06 -6.10
C PHE A 132 0.26 -3.03 -5.49
N HIS A 133 -0.16 -2.09 -6.32
CA HIS A 133 -1.02 -0.99 -5.95
C HIS A 133 -2.48 -1.34 -6.30
N LEU A 134 -3.35 -1.22 -5.30
CA LEU A 134 -4.82 -1.35 -5.44
C LEU A 134 -5.49 0.04 -5.43
N GLU A 135 -4.81 1.03 -4.86
CA GLU A 135 -5.23 2.41 -4.65
C GLU A 135 -5.14 3.29 -5.91
N THR A 136 -4.50 2.78 -6.97
CA THR A 136 -4.13 3.56 -8.15
C THR A 136 -5.33 4.19 -8.86
N SER A 137 -5.24 5.50 -9.10
CA SER A 137 -6.14 6.28 -9.94
C SER A 137 -5.41 6.89 -11.15
N LEU A 138 -6.15 7.40 -12.13
CA LEU A 138 -5.54 8.10 -13.28
C LEU A 138 -4.67 9.28 -12.84
N GLU A 139 -5.08 10.03 -11.82
CA GLU A 139 -4.29 11.18 -11.31
C GLU A 139 -3.05 10.73 -10.55
N SER A 140 -3.09 9.59 -9.83
CA SER A 140 -1.87 9.05 -9.20
C SER A 140 -0.88 8.55 -10.24
N ILE A 141 -1.34 7.93 -11.34
CA ILE A 141 -0.45 7.52 -12.46
C ILE A 141 0.23 8.74 -13.08
N LYS A 142 -0.53 9.80 -13.42
CA LYS A 142 0.06 11.05 -13.96
C LYS A 142 1.09 11.64 -13.01
N THR A 143 0.78 11.70 -11.72
CA THR A 143 1.68 12.26 -10.71
C THR A 143 2.96 11.40 -10.58
N LEU A 144 2.83 10.08 -10.59
CA LEU A 144 3.94 9.14 -10.51
C LEU A 144 4.85 9.21 -11.75
N VAL A 145 4.27 9.21 -12.96
CA VAL A 145 5.03 9.38 -14.22
C VAL A 145 5.71 10.77 -14.28
N ALA A 146 5.08 11.83 -13.77
CA ALA A 146 5.69 13.16 -13.75
C ALA A 146 6.88 13.31 -12.78
N ASN A 147 7.03 12.41 -11.79
CA ASN A 147 8.11 12.47 -10.79
C ASN A 147 9.14 11.33 -10.93
N CYS A 148 8.74 10.18 -11.48
CA CYS A 148 9.56 8.96 -11.63
C CYS A 148 9.57 8.43 -13.08
N GLY A 149 9.12 9.22 -14.06
CA GLY A 149 9.04 8.80 -15.47
C GLY A 149 10.39 8.48 -16.10
N ASP A 150 11.49 9.02 -15.57
CA ASP A 150 12.86 8.71 -16.01
C ASP A 150 13.25 7.24 -15.74
N ASP A 151 12.58 6.57 -14.78
CA ASP A 151 12.79 5.14 -14.48
C ASP A 151 12.06 4.19 -15.46
N LEU A 152 11.25 4.73 -16.39
CA LEU A 152 10.50 3.95 -17.38
C LEU A 152 11.41 3.39 -18.48
N SER A 153 12.08 2.29 -18.18
CA SER A 153 12.84 1.50 -19.16
C SER A 153 11.92 0.76 -20.15
N PHE A 154 12.29 0.73 -21.43
CA PHE A 154 11.65 -0.14 -22.42
C PHE A 154 11.97 -1.61 -22.11
N SER A 155 11.04 -2.30 -21.42
CA SER A 155 11.18 -3.70 -21.07
C SER A 155 9.87 -4.47 -21.29
N LYS A 156 9.92 -5.81 -21.22
CA LYS A 156 8.77 -6.70 -21.44
C LYS A 156 7.56 -6.41 -20.53
N TYR A 157 7.80 -5.85 -19.34
CA TYR A 157 6.78 -5.66 -18.30
C TYR A 157 6.46 -4.18 -18.01
N VAL A 158 7.20 -3.24 -18.59
CA VAL A 158 6.91 -1.80 -18.49
C VAL A 158 6.01 -1.38 -19.65
N GLN A 159 4.86 -0.77 -19.31
CA GLN A 159 3.93 -0.23 -20.30
C GLN A 159 4.25 1.24 -20.58
N PRO A 160 4.01 1.77 -21.78
CA PRO A 160 4.14 3.22 -22.01
C PRO A 160 3.04 3.98 -21.26
N GLU A 161 3.34 5.21 -20.83
CA GLU A 161 2.42 6.11 -20.12
C GLU A 161 1.04 6.18 -20.80
N SER A 162 1.02 6.41 -22.12
CA SER A 162 -0.21 6.51 -22.91
C SER A 162 -1.11 5.28 -22.79
N LYS A 163 -0.53 4.08 -22.61
CA LYS A 163 -1.28 2.86 -22.36
C LYS A 163 -1.80 2.83 -20.92
N MET A 164 -0.98 3.14 -19.92
CA MET A 164 -1.42 3.21 -18.52
C MET A 164 -2.61 4.18 -18.34
N LEU A 165 -2.53 5.37 -18.94
CA LEU A 165 -3.59 6.38 -18.89
C LEU A 165 -4.87 5.98 -19.66
N SER A 166 -4.78 5.02 -20.59
CA SER A 166 -5.95 4.50 -21.32
C SER A 166 -6.76 3.44 -20.57
N MET A 167 -6.25 2.93 -19.44
CA MET A 167 -6.79 1.76 -18.73
C MET A 167 -7.92 2.09 -17.73
N SER A 168 -8.72 3.13 -17.99
CA SER A 168 -9.76 3.63 -17.06
C SER A 168 -10.74 2.55 -16.58
N GLU A 169 -11.25 1.69 -17.47
CA GLU A 169 -12.16 0.60 -17.10
C GLU A 169 -11.50 -0.43 -16.16
N TYR A 170 -10.19 -0.65 -16.30
CA TYR A 170 -9.43 -1.53 -15.41
C TYR A 170 -9.18 -0.88 -14.05
N LEU A 171 -8.88 0.42 -14.02
CA LEU A 171 -8.73 1.17 -12.76
C LEU A 171 -10.03 1.16 -11.97
N SER A 172 -11.21 1.32 -12.61
CA SER A 172 -12.50 1.16 -11.93
C SER A 172 -12.82 -0.28 -11.47
N LYS A 173 -12.18 -1.30 -12.04
CA LYS A 173 -12.26 -2.69 -11.53
C LYS A 173 -11.31 -2.90 -10.36
N LEU A 174 -10.10 -2.34 -10.44
CA LEU A 174 -9.08 -2.36 -9.40
C LEU A 174 -9.56 -1.65 -8.12
N GLU A 175 -10.16 -0.47 -8.28
CA GLU A 175 -10.83 0.30 -7.22
C GLU A 175 -11.90 -0.55 -6.52
N LYS A 176 -12.79 -1.22 -7.26
CA LYS A 176 -13.79 -2.12 -6.66
C LYS A 176 -13.16 -3.32 -5.95
N ILE A 177 -12.03 -3.83 -6.41
CA ILE A 177 -11.30 -4.91 -5.72
C ILE A 177 -10.72 -4.38 -4.40
N MET A 178 -10.15 -3.17 -4.42
CA MET A 178 -9.68 -2.45 -3.24
C MET A 178 -10.83 -2.23 -2.23
N GLU A 179 -11.95 -1.64 -2.67
CA GLU A 179 -13.13 -1.39 -1.82
C GLU A 179 -13.67 -2.68 -1.19
N ASN A 180 -13.85 -3.74 -1.98
CA ASN A 180 -14.32 -5.04 -1.47
C ASN A 180 -13.34 -5.64 -0.47
N PHE A 181 -12.03 -5.55 -0.72
CA PHE A 181 -10.99 -6.01 0.20
C PHE A 181 -10.98 -5.21 1.51
N LEU A 182 -11.10 -3.88 1.44
CA LEU A 182 -11.14 -2.99 2.61
C LEU A 182 -12.42 -3.16 3.43
N ASP A 183 -13.57 -3.30 2.77
CA ASP A 183 -14.85 -3.60 3.41
C ASP A 183 -14.78 -4.94 4.15
N ALA A 184 -14.30 -5.96 3.46
CA ALA A 184 -14.01 -7.29 4.01
C ALA A 184 -13.08 -7.23 5.23
N ILE A 185 -11.93 -6.56 5.15
CA ILE A 185 -11.03 -6.41 6.31
C ILE A 185 -11.55 -5.45 7.39
N SER A 186 -12.61 -4.67 7.14
CA SER A 186 -13.26 -3.78 8.13
C SER A 186 -14.38 -4.43 8.94
N ASP A 187 -14.98 -5.52 8.44
CA ASP A 187 -16.12 -6.15 9.09
C ASP A 187 -15.69 -7.13 10.19
N SER A 188 -15.64 -6.62 11.42
CA SER A 188 -15.34 -7.39 12.63
C SER A 188 -16.30 -8.56 12.90
N SER A 189 -17.40 -8.72 12.15
CA SER A 189 -18.34 -9.84 12.31
C SER A 189 -17.88 -11.13 11.61
N VAL A 190 -16.91 -11.07 10.70
CA VAL A 190 -16.37 -12.22 9.94
C VAL A 190 -15.39 -13.06 10.79
N VAL A 191 -15.15 -12.68 12.05
CA VAL A 191 -14.18 -13.32 12.96
C VAL A 191 -14.88 -13.87 14.21
N ARG A 192 -15.43 -15.09 14.09
CA ARG A 192 -15.83 -15.95 15.21
C ARG A 192 -15.46 -17.40 14.92
#